data_AF-W7QDM4-F1
#
_entry.id   AF-W7QDM4-F1
#
_cell.length_a   1.000
_cell.length_b   1.000
_cell.length_c   1.000
_cell.angle_alpha   90.00
_cell.angle_beta   90.00
_cell.angle_gamma   90.00
#
_symmetry.space_group_name_H-M   'P 1'
#
loop_
_entity.id
_entity.type
_entity.pdbx_description
1 polymer ?
#
loop_
_entity_poly.entity_id
_entity_poly.type
_entity_poly.pdbx_seq_one_letter_code
_entity_poly.pdbx_strand_id
1 'polypeptide(L)'
;MISTNGAYLHSPDDRLLSARHLEAELALELIAMERHDSVRLNLYREEEWLIDAAEPRLLAYHAHTGFGYRIFEPDEIDGEGVGKVLYIGEPERLAGLEARVRQRHGERLHVTYSTVNSLEVMAGGVNKGTALQTLMEALGVASRHCLAFGDNLNDTEMLALAGEAHVMANAHPELFGRVPHARRIGHHAEVSVAALLRERFGL
;
A
#
# COMPACT_ATOMS: atom_id res chain seq x y z
N MET A 1 1.52 13.19 -5.12
CA MET A 1 1.75 11.74 -5.22
C MET A 1 1.58 11.08 -3.87
N ILE A 2 0.78 10.02 -3.77
CA ILE A 2 0.63 9.18 -2.57
C ILE A 2 1.48 7.93 -2.79
N SER A 3 2.44 7.64 -1.92
CA SER A 3 3.28 6.43 -2.01
C SER A 3 3.31 5.67 -0.68
N THR A 4 3.76 4.41 -0.72
CA THR A 4 3.84 3.52 0.45
C THR A 4 2.52 3.46 1.22
N ASN A 5 1.41 3.24 0.49
CA ASN A 5 0.03 3.27 0.98
C ASN A 5 -0.31 4.51 1.82
N GLY A 6 0.27 5.67 1.54
CA GLY A 6 -0.01 6.90 2.27
C GLY A 6 0.96 7.24 3.39
N ALA A 7 2.01 6.44 3.60
CA ALA A 7 3.09 6.83 4.50
C ALA A 7 3.81 8.08 4.02
N TYR A 8 3.89 8.30 2.70
CA TYR A 8 4.43 9.54 2.13
C TYR A 8 3.42 10.20 1.21
N LEU A 9 3.27 11.52 1.36
CA LEU A 9 2.43 12.36 0.52
C LEU A 9 3.25 13.53 -0.01
N HIS A 10 3.34 13.63 -1.33
CA HIS A 10 3.94 14.74 -2.05
C HIS A 10 2.86 15.57 -2.78
N SER A 11 3.08 16.86 -2.93
CA SER A 11 2.25 17.75 -3.74
C SER A 11 2.50 17.56 -5.25
N PRO A 12 1.72 18.21 -6.14
CA PRO A 12 1.94 18.14 -7.58
C PRO A 12 3.30 18.71 -8.06
N ASP A 13 3.90 19.62 -7.30
CA ASP A 13 5.24 20.19 -7.50
C ASP A 13 6.34 19.41 -6.74
N ASP A 14 6.05 18.18 -6.33
CA ASP A 14 6.98 17.22 -5.72
C ASP A 14 7.53 17.62 -4.33
N ARG A 15 6.87 18.55 -3.64
CA ARG A 15 7.20 18.87 -2.25
C ARG A 15 6.56 17.86 -1.30
N LEU A 16 7.34 17.32 -0.36
CA LEU A 16 6.83 16.47 0.72
C LEU A 16 5.84 17.27 1.59
N LEU A 17 4.58 16.83 1.62
CA LEU A 17 3.52 17.42 2.45
C LEU A 17 3.40 16.71 3.79
N SER A 18 3.58 15.38 3.82
CA SER A 18 3.50 14.58 5.04
C SER A 18 4.28 13.28 4.88
N ALA A 19 4.95 12.88 5.97
CA ALA A 19 5.56 11.57 6.14
C ALA A 19 5.07 10.98 7.48
N ARG A 20 4.57 9.75 7.46
CA ARG A 20 4.07 9.04 8.64
C ARG A 20 4.66 7.64 8.68
N HIS A 21 5.60 7.44 9.60
CA HIS A 21 6.30 6.18 9.79
C HIS A 21 5.67 5.35 10.91
N LEU A 22 6.03 4.06 10.93
CA LEU A 22 5.85 3.22 12.10
C LEU A 22 6.61 3.83 13.30
N GLU A 23 6.07 3.67 14.50
CA GLU A 23 6.86 3.87 15.72
C GLU A 23 8.03 2.88 15.70
N ALA A 24 9.24 3.34 16.04
CA ALA A 24 10.45 2.52 15.93
C ALA A 24 10.32 1.18 16.66
N GLU A 25 9.74 1.16 17.86
CA GLU A 25 9.48 -0.07 18.63
C GLU A 25 8.58 -1.04 17.84
N LEU A 26 7.51 -0.56 17.22
CA LEU A 26 6.61 -1.40 16.41
C LEU A 26 7.32 -1.93 15.16
N ALA A 27 8.15 -1.10 14.50
CA ALA A 27 8.93 -1.53 13.36
C ALA A 27 9.90 -2.67 13.75
N LEU A 28 10.61 -2.53 14.87
CA LEU A 28 11.50 -3.57 15.40
C LEU A 28 10.74 -4.84 15.77
N GLU A 29 9.56 -4.74 16.39
CA GLU A 29 8.72 -5.90 16.70
C GLU A 29 8.27 -6.66 15.44
N LEU A 30 7.94 -5.93 14.37
CA LEU A 30 7.58 -6.52 13.07
C LEU A 30 8.78 -7.18 12.39
N ILE A 31 9.96 -6.53 12.41
CA ILE A 31 11.20 -7.08 11.86
C ILE A 31 11.59 -8.39 12.54
N ALA A 32 11.50 -8.42 13.88
CA ALA A 32 11.81 -9.57 14.71
C ALA A 32 10.74 -10.68 14.69
N MET A 33 9.60 -10.46 14.02
CA MET A 33 8.50 -11.41 14.04
C MET A 33 8.87 -12.72 13.35
N GLU A 34 8.64 -13.83 14.06
CA GLU A 34 8.87 -15.16 13.52
C GLU A 34 7.99 -15.41 12.29
N ARG A 35 8.65 -15.88 11.23
CA ARG A 35 8.06 -16.16 9.93
C ARG A 35 8.72 -17.41 9.34
N HIS A 36 8.01 -18.07 8.44
CA HIS A 36 8.56 -19.20 7.69
C HIS A 36 9.68 -18.72 6.77
N ASP A 37 10.72 -19.53 6.55
CA ASP A 37 11.89 -19.15 5.71
C ASP A 37 11.53 -18.79 4.26
N SER A 38 10.37 -19.22 3.77
CA SER A 38 9.89 -18.83 2.43
C SER A 38 9.26 -17.44 2.38
N VAL A 39 9.07 -16.77 3.53
CA VAL A 39 8.49 -15.43 3.61
C VAL A 39 9.61 -14.41 3.65
N ARG A 40 9.70 -13.57 2.62
CA ARG A 40 10.70 -12.50 2.52
C ARG A 40 10.21 -11.24 3.23
N LEU A 41 11.04 -10.71 4.12
CA LEU A 41 10.81 -9.44 4.79
C LEU A 41 11.42 -8.30 3.98
N ASN A 42 10.61 -7.28 3.71
CA ASN A 42 10.99 -6.07 3.01
C ASN A 42 10.64 -4.85 3.87
N LEU A 43 11.50 -3.83 3.86
CA LEU A 43 11.25 -2.54 4.47
C LEU A 43 11.32 -1.45 3.40
N TYR A 44 10.37 -0.52 3.45
CA TYR A 44 10.48 0.75 2.75
C TYR A 44 10.79 1.80 3.81
N ARG A 45 12.06 2.19 3.88
CA ARG A 45 12.60 3.11 4.88
C ARG A 45 13.13 4.35 4.17
N GLU A 46 12.43 5.47 4.31
CA GLU A 46 12.72 6.67 3.53
C GLU A 46 12.81 6.35 2.02
N GLU A 47 13.97 6.63 1.40
CA GLU A 47 14.25 6.33 0.00
C GLU A 47 14.87 4.94 -0.21
N GLU A 48 15.07 4.15 0.84
CA GLU A 48 15.65 2.80 0.76
C GLU A 48 14.57 1.71 0.68
N TRP A 49 14.83 0.71 -0.16
CA TRP A 49 14.19 -0.58 -0.09
C TRP A 49 15.18 -1.59 0.49
N LEU A 50 14.83 -2.15 1.65
CA LEU A 50 15.66 -3.13 2.35
C LEU A 50 14.99 -4.50 2.29
N ILE A 51 15.78 -5.57 2.14
CA ILE A 51 15.31 -6.95 2.15
C ILE A 51 16.17 -7.85 3.04
N ASP A 52 15.57 -8.86 3.66
CA ASP A 52 16.25 -9.78 4.57
C ASP A 52 17.14 -10.83 3.87
N ALA A 53 16.94 -11.10 2.58
CA ALA A 53 17.84 -11.90 1.76
C ALA A 53 17.69 -11.57 0.28
N ALA A 54 18.69 -11.94 -0.52
CA ALA A 54 18.65 -11.75 -1.96
C ALA A 54 17.44 -12.47 -2.59
N GLU A 55 16.60 -11.72 -3.29
CA GLU A 55 15.53 -12.25 -4.14
C GLU A 55 15.56 -11.54 -5.50
N PRO A 56 16.39 -11.99 -6.46
CA PRO A 56 16.55 -11.33 -7.75
C PRO A 56 15.25 -11.18 -8.54
N ARG A 57 14.25 -12.04 -8.31
CA ARG A 57 12.96 -11.95 -9.00
C ARG A 57 12.20 -10.67 -8.63
N LEU A 58 12.38 -10.14 -7.42
CA LEU A 58 11.71 -8.91 -7.00
C LEU A 58 12.22 -7.66 -7.75
N LEU A 59 13.46 -7.68 -8.24
CA LEU A 59 14.02 -6.58 -9.04
C LEU A 59 13.26 -6.39 -10.36
N ALA A 60 12.63 -7.44 -10.88
CA ALA A 60 11.84 -7.36 -12.11
C ALA A 60 10.67 -6.38 -11.99
N TYR A 61 10.09 -6.21 -10.79
CA TYR A 61 9.00 -5.26 -10.55
C TYR A 61 9.45 -3.79 -10.67
N HIS A 62 10.75 -3.53 -10.51
CA HIS A 62 11.33 -2.19 -10.52
C HIS A 62 12.32 -1.96 -11.68
N ALA A 63 12.37 -2.88 -12.65
CA ALA A 63 13.33 -2.84 -13.76
C ALA A 63 13.28 -1.52 -14.57
N HIS A 64 12.12 -0.88 -14.65
CA HIS A 64 11.94 0.37 -15.40
C HIS A 64 12.30 1.63 -14.62
N THR A 65 12.32 1.57 -13.28
CA THR A 65 12.67 2.72 -12.43
C THR A 65 14.13 2.69 -11.99
N GLY A 66 14.79 1.54 -12.06
CA GLY A 66 16.13 1.33 -11.50
C GLY A 66 16.15 1.27 -9.97
N PHE A 67 14.98 1.26 -9.33
CA PHE A 67 14.86 1.17 -7.88
C PHE A 67 15.23 -0.24 -7.43
N GLY A 68 16.29 -0.36 -6.64
CA GLY A 68 16.84 -1.64 -6.19
C GLY A 68 16.77 -1.78 -4.67
N TYR A 69 16.85 -3.03 -4.20
CA TYR A 69 16.98 -3.29 -2.77
C TYR A 69 18.44 -3.32 -2.32
N ARG A 70 18.64 -3.09 -1.03
CA ARG A 70 19.84 -3.47 -0.28
C ARG A 70 19.49 -4.57 0.71
N ILE A 71 20.37 -5.54 0.89
CA ILE A 71 20.20 -6.55 1.94
C ILE A 71 20.58 -5.90 3.28
N PHE A 72 19.79 -6.15 4.32
CA PHE A 72 20.05 -5.64 5.67
C PHE A 72 20.06 -6.79 6.67
N GLU A 73 20.86 -6.63 7.73
CA GLU A 73 20.76 -7.47 8.92
C GLU A 73 19.82 -6.79 9.93
N PRO A 74 18.90 -7.52 10.60
CA PRO A 74 17.95 -6.92 11.55
C PRO A 74 18.58 -6.01 12.61
N ASP A 75 19.77 -6.37 13.11
CA ASP A 75 20.48 -5.63 14.15
C ASP A 75 21.05 -4.27 13.66
N GLU A 76 21.06 -4.02 12.34
CA GLU A 76 21.52 -2.75 11.76
C GLU A 76 20.42 -1.67 11.71
N ILE A 77 19.16 -2.04 12.00
CA ILE A 77 18.01 -1.16 11.86
C ILE A 77 17.56 -0.66 13.23
N ASP A 78 17.44 0.65 13.37
CA ASP A 78 16.94 1.32 14.58
C ASP A 78 15.40 1.41 14.63
N GLY A 79 14.73 1.04 13.53
CA GLY A 79 13.28 1.10 13.36
C GLY A 79 12.78 2.48 12.92
N GLU A 80 13.64 3.48 12.85
CA GLU A 80 13.28 4.84 12.44
C GLU A 80 13.11 4.93 10.92
N GLY A 81 12.25 5.85 10.47
CA GLY A 81 12.05 6.11 9.04
C GLY A 81 11.27 5.03 8.28
N VAL A 82 10.78 3.98 8.94
CA VAL A 82 10.09 2.87 8.27
C VAL A 82 8.65 3.26 7.91
N GLY A 83 8.41 3.55 6.64
CA GLY A 83 7.07 3.84 6.12
C GLY A 83 6.20 2.60 5.97
N LYS A 84 6.81 1.45 5.67
CA LYS A 84 6.11 0.15 5.56
C LYS A 84 7.03 -1.04 5.83
N VAL A 85 6.47 -2.04 6.50
CA VAL A 85 6.96 -3.43 6.50
C VAL A 85 6.12 -4.25 5.52
N LEU A 86 6.78 -5.01 4.65
CA LEU A 86 6.14 -5.86 3.64
C LEU A 86 6.65 -7.30 3.79
N TYR A 87 5.73 -8.24 3.92
CA TYR A 87 6.02 -9.68 3.89
C TYR A 87 5.53 -10.27 2.57
N ILE A 88 6.43 -10.93 1.85
CA ILE A 88 6.13 -11.58 0.57
C ILE A 88 6.23 -13.09 0.75
N GLY A 89 5.16 -13.82 0.45
CA GLY A 89 5.11 -15.28 0.57
C GLY A 89 3.76 -15.87 0.22
N GLU A 90 3.63 -17.19 0.36
CA GLU A 90 2.38 -17.90 0.07
C GLU A 90 1.23 -17.47 1.00
N PRO A 91 -0.02 -17.37 0.51
CA PRO A 91 -1.14 -16.82 1.26
C PRO A 91 -1.38 -17.50 2.61
N GLU A 92 -1.23 -18.82 2.70
CA GLU A 92 -1.45 -19.58 3.95
C GLU A 92 -0.42 -19.21 5.03
N ARG A 93 0.81 -18.86 4.62
CA ARG A 93 1.85 -18.41 5.55
C ARG A 93 1.60 -16.97 6.00
N LEU A 94 1.15 -16.11 5.09
CA LEU A 94 0.82 -14.72 5.38
C LEU A 94 -0.41 -14.61 6.29
N ALA A 95 -1.44 -15.43 6.09
CA ALA A 95 -2.64 -15.41 6.94
C ALA A 95 -2.31 -15.67 8.42
N GLY A 96 -1.43 -16.64 8.70
CA GLY A 96 -0.97 -16.90 10.06
C GLY A 96 -0.16 -15.74 10.66
N LEU A 97 0.65 -15.07 9.84
CA LEU A 97 1.42 -13.91 10.26
C LEU A 97 0.53 -12.69 10.52
N GLU A 98 -0.41 -12.41 9.61
CA GLU A 98 -1.42 -11.36 9.76
C GLU A 98 -2.20 -11.49 11.07
N ALA A 99 -2.68 -12.71 11.39
CA ALA A 99 -3.40 -12.96 12.62
C ALA A 99 -2.57 -12.59 13.86
N ARG A 100 -1.27 -12.93 13.87
CA ARG A 100 -0.35 -12.57 14.96
C ARG A 100 -0.12 -11.05 15.04
N VAL A 101 0.11 -10.38 13.91
CA VAL A 101 0.27 -8.92 13.87
C VAL A 101 -0.96 -8.23 14.44
N ARG A 102 -2.16 -8.60 13.96
CA ARG A 102 -3.43 -8.00 14.43
C ARG A 102 -3.68 -8.28 15.91
N GLN A 103 -3.42 -9.49 16.37
CA GLN A 103 -3.60 -9.86 17.78
C GLN A 103 -2.69 -9.08 18.72
N ARG A 104 -1.42 -8.85 18.33
CA ARG A 104 -0.42 -8.22 19.20
C ARG A 104 -0.52 -6.69 19.23
N HIS A 105 -0.81 -6.06 18.09
CA HIS A 105 -0.71 -4.60 17.97
C HIS A 105 -2.06 -3.90 17.74
N GLY A 106 -3.12 -4.63 17.37
CA GLY A 106 -4.46 -4.08 17.17
C GLY A 106 -4.48 -2.90 16.19
N GLU A 107 -5.15 -1.82 16.57
CA GLU A 107 -5.33 -0.61 15.76
C GLU A 107 -4.08 0.28 15.67
N ARG A 108 -3.01 -0.03 16.41
CA ARG A 108 -1.72 0.70 16.30
C ARG A 108 -1.08 0.53 14.93
N LEU A 109 -1.52 -0.46 14.15
CA LEU A 109 -1.03 -0.78 12.81
C LEU A 109 -2.18 -0.79 11.82
N HIS A 110 -1.90 -0.35 10.59
CA HIS A 110 -2.76 -0.61 9.45
C HIS A 110 -2.20 -1.78 8.64
N VAL A 111 -2.96 -2.86 8.55
CA VAL A 111 -2.55 -4.12 7.91
C VAL A 111 -3.46 -4.40 6.72
N THR A 112 -2.87 -4.60 5.54
CA THR A 112 -3.59 -4.78 4.28
C THR A 112 -2.81 -5.66 3.30
N TYR A 113 -3.40 -5.99 2.15
CA TYR A 113 -2.71 -6.68 1.06
C TYR A 113 -2.67 -5.80 -0.19
N SER A 114 -1.53 -5.82 -0.87
CA SER A 114 -1.34 -5.20 -2.20
C SER A 114 -1.35 -6.22 -3.34
N THR A 115 -1.13 -7.50 -3.01
CA THR A 115 -1.40 -8.69 -3.83
C THR A 115 -1.72 -9.86 -2.89
N VAL A 116 -2.21 -10.98 -3.41
CA VAL A 116 -2.45 -12.19 -2.60
C VAL A 116 -1.21 -12.71 -1.86
N ASN A 117 -0.02 -12.37 -2.37
CA ASN A 117 1.27 -12.81 -1.82
C ASN A 117 2.03 -11.66 -1.13
N SER A 118 1.36 -10.55 -0.78
CA SER A 118 2.01 -9.34 -0.25
C SER A 118 1.22 -8.73 0.89
N LEU A 119 1.60 -9.08 2.12
CA LEU A 119 1.05 -8.53 3.35
C LEU A 119 1.82 -7.25 3.71
N GLU A 120 1.12 -6.13 3.77
CA GLU A 120 1.69 -4.81 4.02
C GLU A 120 1.23 -4.26 5.38
N VAL A 121 2.18 -3.72 6.14
CA VAL A 121 1.96 -3.17 7.47
C VAL A 121 2.52 -1.75 7.53
N MET A 122 1.64 -0.80 7.83
CA MET A 122 1.94 0.62 8.04
C MET A 122 1.50 1.04 9.45
N ALA A 123 1.84 2.27 9.85
CA ALA A 123 1.37 2.83 11.11
C ALA A 123 -0.18 2.95 11.17
N GLY A 124 -0.73 2.96 12.37
CA GLY A 124 -2.15 3.14 12.61
C GLY A 124 -2.70 4.39 11.91
N GLY A 125 -3.79 4.19 11.15
CA GLY A 125 -4.41 5.24 10.36
C GLY A 125 -3.59 5.72 9.15
N VAL A 126 -2.54 5.02 8.74
CA VAL A 126 -1.83 5.28 7.47
C VAL A 126 -2.38 4.35 6.40
N ASN A 127 -3.12 4.93 5.44
CA ASN A 127 -3.67 4.24 4.28
C ASN A 127 -3.87 5.23 3.11
N LYS A 128 -4.18 4.74 1.91
CA LYS A 128 -4.37 5.60 0.73
C LYS A 128 -5.54 6.59 0.90
N GLY A 129 -6.59 6.22 1.65
CA GLY A 129 -7.75 7.09 1.89
C GLY A 129 -7.42 8.31 2.76
N THR A 130 -6.74 8.11 3.89
CA THR A 130 -6.31 9.20 4.77
C THR A 130 -5.30 10.13 4.09
N ALA A 131 -4.38 9.58 3.29
CA ALA A 131 -3.48 10.38 2.47
C ALA A 131 -4.23 11.15 1.36
N LEU A 132 -5.23 10.54 0.72
CA LEU A 132 -6.09 11.21 -0.26
C LEU A 132 -6.89 12.34 0.39
N GLN A 133 -7.44 12.13 1.58
CA GLN A 133 -8.13 13.18 2.33
C GLN A 133 -7.22 14.38 2.57
N THR A 134 -6.01 14.14 3.09
CA THR A 134 -5.03 15.21 3.34
C THR A 134 -4.68 15.97 2.06
N LEU A 135 -4.50 15.25 0.94
CA LEU A 135 -4.23 15.87 -0.35
C LEU A 135 -5.41 16.73 -0.85
N MET A 136 -6.63 16.22 -0.74
CA MET A 136 -7.83 16.95 -1.14
C MET A 136 -8.01 18.23 -0.33
N GLU A 137 -7.78 18.18 0.99
CA GLU A 137 -7.81 19.35 1.88
C GLU A 137 -6.77 20.40 1.46
N ALA A 138 -5.53 19.97 1.19
CA ALA A 138 -4.46 20.86 0.71
C ALA A 138 -4.78 21.52 -0.64
N LEU A 139 -5.56 20.84 -1.50
CA LEU A 139 -5.98 21.35 -2.81
C LEU A 139 -7.31 22.12 -2.76
N GLY A 140 -8.01 22.15 -1.63
CA GLY A 140 -9.36 22.73 -1.54
C GLY A 140 -10.41 21.97 -2.36
N VAL A 141 -10.21 20.67 -2.59
CA VAL A 141 -11.09 19.81 -3.39
C VAL A 141 -11.99 18.99 -2.46
N ALA A 142 -13.28 18.96 -2.72
CA ALA A 142 -14.20 18.09 -1.99
C ALA A 142 -14.23 16.67 -2.57
N SER A 143 -14.47 15.65 -1.73
CA SER A 143 -14.52 14.24 -2.15
C SER A 143 -15.49 13.97 -3.29
N ARG A 144 -16.64 14.66 -3.35
CA ARG A 144 -17.60 14.59 -4.48
C ARG A 144 -17.01 14.92 -5.86
N HIS A 145 -15.85 15.58 -5.90
CA HIS A 145 -15.11 15.92 -7.11
C HIS A 145 -13.94 14.96 -7.37
N CYS A 146 -13.80 13.91 -6.56
CA CYS A 146 -12.76 12.90 -6.67
C CYS A 146 -13.31 11.63 -7.33
N LEU A 147 -12.64 11.20 -8.41
CA LEU A 147 -12.79 9.89 -8.99
C LEU A 147 -11.62 9.01 -8.53
N ALA A 148 -11.91 7.83 -7.98
CA ALA A 148 -10.90 6.85 -7.61
C ALA A 148 -11.09 5.54 -8.37
N PHE A 149 -9.97 4.88 -8.66
CA PHE A 149 -9.89 3.58 -9.32
C PHE A 149 -8.98 2.70 -8.47
N GLY A 150 -9.35 1.44 -8.28
CA GLY A 150 -8.57 0.50 -7.47
C GLY A 150 -8.91 -0.94 -7.78
N ASP A 151 -8.03 -1.83 -7.36
CA ASP A 151 -8.13 -3.26 -7.64
C ASP A 151 -7.68 -4.14 -6.48
N ASN A 152 -7.07 -3.59 -5.42
CA ASN A 152 -6.63 -4.39 -4.28
C ASN A 152 -7.09 -3.85 -2.92
N LEU A 153 -6.82 -4.63 -1.87
CA LEU A 153 -7.32 -4.35 -0.53
C LEU A 153 -6.76 -3.06 0.07
N ASN A 154 -5.55 -2.65 -0.33
CA ASN A 154 -4.97 -1.35 0.02
C ASN A 154 -5.65 -0.14 -0.63
N ASP A 155 -6.60 -0.34 -1.55
CA ASP A 155 -7.40 0.73 -2.16
C ASP A 155 -8.72 0.97 -1.43
N THR A 156 -9.09 0.10 -0.48
CA THR A 156 -10.42 0.09 0.16
C THR A 156 -10.82 1.46 0.70
N GLU A 157 -9.98 2.10 1.52
CA GLU A 157 -10.27 3.37 2.16
C GLU A 157 -10.30 4.53 1.16
N MET A 158 -9.44 4.49 0.13
CA MET A 158 -9.41 5.49 -0.94
C MET A 158 -10.70 5.44 -1.76
N LEU A 159 -11.12 4.24 -2.15
CA LEU A 159 -12.35 4.02 -2.90
C LEU A 159 -13.58 4.39 -2.05
N ALA A 160 -13.60 4.05 -0.77
CA ALA A 160 -14.70 4.40 0.12
C ALA A 160 -14.84 5.91 0.37
N LEU A 161 -13.74 6.65 0.29
CA LEU A 161 -13.71 8.10 0.48
C LEU A 161 -14.13 8.89 -0.78
N ALA A 162 -13.79 8.38 -1.96
CA ALA A 162 -14.02 9.10 -3.21
C ALA A 162 -15.51 9.29 -3.52
N GLY A 163 -15.85 10.43 -4.11
CA GLY A 163 -17.22 10.71 -4.55
C GLY A 163 -17.72 9.77 -5.63
N GLU A 164 -16.80 9.24 -6.44
CA GLU A 164 -17.07 8.20 -7.41
C GLU A 164 -15.94 7.17 -7.42
N ALA A 165 -16.28 5.95 -7.04
CA ALA A 165 -15.34 4.85 -6.90
C ALA A 165 -15.53 3.81 -8.02
N HIS A 166 -14.42 3.32 -8.56
CA HIS A 166 -14.41 2.30 -9.61
C HIS A 166 -13.51 1.14 -9.22
N VAL A 167 -14.04 -0.07 -9.33
CA VAL A 167 -13.30 -1.30 -9.07
C VAL A 167 -13.04 -2.03 -10.38
N MET A 168 -11.78 -2.41 -10.62
CA MET A 168 -11.37 -3.11 -11.84
C MET A 168 -11.98 -4.51 -11.94
N ALA A 169 -12.21 -5.03 -13.15
CA ALA A 169 -12.80 -6.36 -13.32
C ALA A 169 -11.99 -7.49 -12.68
N ASN A 170 -10.67 -7.32 -12.65
CA ASN A 170 -9.68 -8.24 -12.07
C ASN A 170 -9.31 -7.93 -10.62
N ALA A 171 -10.09 -7.09 -9.95
CA ALA A 171 -9.83 -6.74 -8.56
C ALA A 171 -9.90 -7.96 -7.65
N HIS A 172 -9.23 -7.84 -6.50
CA HIS A 172 -9.32 -8.81 -5.41
C HIS A 172 -10.82 -9.07 -5.08
N PRO A 173 -11.28 -10.34 -5.01
CA PRO A 173 -12.70 -10.66 -4.87
C PRO A 173 -13.38 -9.99 -3.66
N GLU A 174 -12.67 -9.89 -2.54
CA GLU A 174 -13.22 -9.22 -1.34
C GLU A 174 -13.45 -7.71 -1.53
N LEU A 175 -12.74 -7.04 -2.45
CA LEU A 175 -12.83 -5.59 -2.60
C LEU A 175 -14.25 -5.15 -3.00
N PHE A 176 -14.92 -5.95 -3.84
CA PHE A 176 -16.32 -5.72 -4.23
C PHE A 176 -17.27 -5.71 -3.04
N GLY A 177 -17.01 -6.53 -2.02
CA GLY A 177 -17.80 -6.56 -0.78
C GLY A 177 -17.45 -5.42 0.17
N ARG A 178 -16.18 -4.98 0.19
CA ARG A 178 -15.72 -3.88 1.03
C ARG A 178 -16.18 -2.50 0.53
N VAL A 179 -16.39 -2.36 -0.78
CA VAL A 179 -16.81 -1.08 -1.40
C VAL A 179 -18.04 -1.30 -2.30
N PRO A 180 -19.21 -1.65 -1.74
CA PRO A 180 -20.37 -2.10 -2.53
C PRO A 180 -21.01 -1.00 -3.40
N HIS A 181 -20.70 0.27 -3.15
CA HIS A 181 -21.15 1.40 -3.96
C HIS A 181 -20.25 1.67 -5.18
N ALA A 182 -19.07 1.03 -5.26
CA ALA A 182 -18.16 1.26 -6.36
C ALA A 182 -18.68 0.62 -7.65
N ARG A 183 -18.55 1.35 -8.77
CA ARG A 183 -18.88 0.84 -10.09
C ARG A 183 -17.82 -0.15 -10.55
N ARG A 184 -18.22 -1.37 -10.90
CA ARG A 184 -17.33 -2.30 -11.57
C ARG A 184 -17.06 -1.84 -13.01
N ILE A 185 -15.79 -1.80 -13.40
CA ILE A 185 -15.34 -1.49 -14.76
C ILE A 185 -14.55 -2.66 -15.36
N GLY A 186 -14.08 -2.52 -16.60
CA GLY A 186 -13.36 -3.57 -17.32
C GLY A 186 -11.97 -3.92 -16.72
N HIS A 187 -11.26 -4.81 -17.40
CA HIS A 187 -9.97 -5.32 -16.97
C HIS A 187 -8.85 -4.28 -17.21
N HIS A 188 -7.83 -4.20 -16.36
CA HIS A 188 -6.74 -3.22 -16.54
C HIS A 188 -6.01 -3.39 -17.90
N ALA A 189 -5.82 -4.63 -18.36
CA ALA A 189 -5.27 -4.96 -19.68
C ALA A 189 -6.07 -4.40 -20.88
N GLU A 190 -7.35 -4.03 -20.68
CA GLU A 190 -8.21 -3.41 -21.70
C GLU A 190 -8.20 -1.88 -21.61
N VAL A 191 -7.25 -1.29 -20.88
CA VAL A 191 -7.12 0.17 -20.65
C VAL A 191 -8.42 0.82 -20.16
N SER A 192 -9.21 0.09 -19.36
CA SER A 192 -10.58 0.50 -18.99
C SER A 192 -10.66 1.81 -18.22
N VAL A 193 -9.63 2.15 -17.43
CA VAL A 193 -9.53 3.47 -16.78
C VAL A 193 -9.51 4.58 -17.82
N ALA A 194 -8.64 4.47 -18.83
CA ALA A 194 -8.52 5.48 -19.88
C ALA A 194 -9.79 5.57 -20.74
N ALA A 195 -10.41 4.43 -21.07
CA ALA A 195 -11.67 4.40 -21.81
C ALA A 195 -12.79 5.14 -21.07
N LEU A 196 -12.94 4.88 -19.76
CA LEU A 196 -13.94 5.56 -18.93
C LEU A 196 -13.68 7.07 -18.83
N LEU A 197 -12.41 7.47 -18.63
CA LEU A 197 -12.05 8.88 -18.57
C LEU A 197 -12.35 9.60 -19.89
N ARG A 198 -12.08 8.98 -21.04
CA ARG A 198 -12.42 9.53 -22.36
C ARG A 198 -13.92 9.72 -22.53
N GLU A 199 -14.70 8.70 -22.20
CA GLU A 199 -16.18 8.77 -22.27
C GLU A 199 -16.72 9.88 -21.36
N ARG A 200 -16.27 9.93 -20.11
CA ARG A 200 -16.77 10.87 -19.11
C ARG A 200 -16.47 12.33 -19.46
N PHE A 201 -15.25 12.60 -19.92
CA PHE A 201 -14.76 13.96 -20.13
C PHE A 201 -14.77 14.41 -21.59
N GLY A 202 -15.19 13.53 -22.52
CA GLY A 202 -15.21 13.82 -23.95
C GLY A 202 -13.80 14.07 -24.54
N LEU A 203 -12.80 13.31 -24.07
CA LEU A 203 -11.39 13.40 -24.49
C LEU A 203 -11.09 12.55 -25.73
#